data_AF-A0A7K6PCS1-F1
#
_entry.id   AF-A0A7K6PCS1-F1
#
_cell.length_a   1.000
_cell.length_b   1.000
_cell.length_c   1.000
_cell.angle_alpha   90.00
_cell.angle_beta   90.00
_cell.angle_gamma   90.00
#
_symmetry.space_group_name_H-M   'P 1'
#
loop_
_entity.id
_entity.type
_entity.pdbx_description
1 polymer ?
#
loop_
_entity_poly.entity_id
_entity_poly.type
_entity_poly.pdbx_seq_one_letter_code
_entity_poly.pdbx_strand_id
1 'polypeptide(L)'
;AVQRAALAMGRAAPALLILLSLKVTICDAEDTCSEVRIVGLGDADRLAILQGCPGIPGASGPKGEPGLPGRKGEMGDQGFPGKAGPPGAKGNAAIDGVVCPTGTKGEPGFPEIWEPGNCQELLAKGKILSGWYTIYPQGCNATTVFCDMDTDGGGWIVFQRRWDGSVNFLRDWYSYKRGFGNQLTEFWMGNDNIHFLTSLGPCELRVDLRDFENNYYFAKYASFRVLGESEKYRLVLGDFLGGNAG
;
A
#
# COMPACT_ATOMS: atom_id res chain seq x y z
N ALA A 1 58.41 -26.35 -42.98
CA ALA A 1 58.11 -25.62 -41.73
C ALA A 1 56.90 -24.75 -41.99
N VAL A 2 55.79 -24.77 -41.28
CA VAL A 2 55.14 -25.59 -40.24
C VAL A 2 53.67 -25.16 -40.44
N GLN A 3 52.74 -26.05 -40.81
CA GLN A 3 51.83 -26.77 -39.91
C GLN A 3 50.95 -25.80 -39.06
N ARG A 4 49.63 -25.92 -38.90
CA ARG A 4 48.64 -26.97 -39.20
C ARG A 4 47.24 -26.38 -38.88
N ALA A 5 46.25 -26.75 -39.70
CA ALA A 5 44.92 -27.31 -39.38
C ALA A 5 44.05 -26.71 -38.23
N ALA A 6 42.72 -26.64 -38.25
CA ALA A 6 41.59 -26.91 -39.15
C ALA A 6 40.41 -27.41 -38.27
N LEU A 7 39.20 -26.88 -38.53
CA LEU A 7 37.85 -27.48 -38.40
C LEU A 7 37.37 -28.01 -37.03
N ALA A 8 36.08 -28.12 -36.70
CA ALA A 8 34.79 -27.53 -37.08
C ALA A 8 33.68 -28.40 -36.41
N MET A 9 32.55 -27.77 -36.07
CA MET A 9 31.17 -28.32 -36.03
C MET A 9 30.73 -29.37 -34.98
N GLY A 10 29.68 -29.02 -34.21
CA GLY A 10 28.34 -29.58 -34.49
C GLY A 10 27.47 -30.12 -33.33
N ARG A 11 26.29 -29.47 -33.13
CA ARG A 11 24.94 -30.00 -32.75
C ARG A 11 24.73 -30.50 -31.28
N ALA A 12 23.58 -30.42 -30.60
CA ALA A 12 22.19 -29.94 -30.79
C ALA A 12 21.46 -29.87 -29.40
N ALA A 13 20.30 -29.21 -29.33
CA ALA A 13 19.43 -28.93 -28.15
C ALA A 13 18.64 -30.17 -27.60
N PRO A 14 17.81 -30.12 -26.52
CA PRO A 14 16.61 -29.26 -26.36
C PRO A 14 16.30 -28.70 -24.94
N ALA A 15 15.28 -27.85 -24.87
CA ALA A 15 14.76 -27.07 -23.75
C ALA A 15 13.88 -27.85 -22.75
N LEU A 16 13.68 -27.33 -21.52
CA LEU A 16 12.35 -27.29 -20.87
C LEU A 16 12.26 -26.30 -19.68
N LEU A 17 11.13 -25.60 -19.63
CA LEU A 17 10.62 -24.62 -18.67
C LEU A 17 10.81 -24.98 -17.17
N ILE A 18 11.16 -23.98 -16.35
CA ILE A 18 10.89 -23.98 -14.91
C ILE A 18 9.80 -22.93 -14.62
N LEU A 19 8.67 -23.40 -14.11
CA LEU A 19 7.56 -22.61 -13.57
C LEU A 19 8.01 -21.83 -12.32
N LEU A 20 7.83 -20.52 -12.35
CA LEU A 20 7.88 -19.64 -11.18
C LEU A 20 6.62 -19.85 -10.32
N SER A 21 6.80 -20.17 -9.05
CA SER A 21 5.78 -19.98 -8.02
C SER A 21 6.36 -19.10 -6.91
N LEU A 22 5.88 -17.85 -6.83
CA LEU A 22 6.22 -16.87 -5.81
C LEU A 22 5.34 -17.14 -4.57
N LYS A 23 5.95 -17.33 -3.39
CA LYS A 23 5.28 -17.08 -2.11
C LYS A 23 5.96 -15.90 -1.43
N VAL A 24 5.14 -14.93 -1.06
CA VAL A 24 5.47 -13.66 -0.40
C VAL A 24 6.01 -13.93 1.01
N THR A 25 7.06 -13.21 1.39
CA THR A 25 7.63 -13.20 2.74
C THR A 25 7.39 -11.82 3.38
N ILE A 26 6.89 -11.83 4.61
CA ILE A 26 6.67 -10.67 5.48
C ILE A 26 8.03 -10.20 6.03
N CYS A 27 8.24 -8.88 6.12
CA CYS A 27 9.42 -8.28 6.76
C CYS A 27 9.09 -7.89 8.20
N ASP A 28 9.88 -8.38 9.16
CA ASP A 28 10.04 -7.80 10.51
C ASP A 28 11.13 -6.74 10.47
N ALA A 29 10.90 -5.61 11.15
CA ALA A 29 11.89 -4.56 11.38
C ALA A 29 12.25 -4.55 12.87
N GLU A 30 13.51 -4.81 13.20
CA GLU A 30 14.05 -4.60 14.55
C GLU A 30 14.73 -3.23 14.62
N ASP A 31 14.28 -2.43 15.59
CA ASP A 31 14.90 -1.19 16.06
C ASP A 31 16.26 -1.47 16.72
N THR A 32 17.30 -0.70 16.35
CA THR A 32 18.35 -0.29 17.31
C THR A 32 19.08 0.97 16.81
N CYS A 33 18.92 2.08 17.53
CA CYS A 33 19.72 3.30 17.34
C CYS A 33 21.18 3.09 17.78
N SER A 34 22.14 3.57 16.97
CA SER A 34 23.57 3.55 17.28
C SER A 34 24.04 4.83 17.98
N GLU A 35 24.88 4.68 18.99
CA GLU A 35 25.53 5.77 19.75
C GLU A 35 26.56 6.53 18.87
N VAL A 36 26.53 7.86 18.90
CA VAL A 36 27.41 8.74 18.11
C VAL A 36 28.59 9.21 18.97
N ARG A 37 29.83 9.00 18.50
CA ARG A 37 31.02 9.73 19.00
C ARG A 37 31.51 10.71 17.95
N ILE A 38 31.65 11.97 18.35
CA ILE A 38 32.25 13.05 17.56
C ILE A 38 33.71 13.18 17.96
N VAL A 39 34.63 13.05 17.00
CA VAL A 39 36.01 13.55 17.13
C VAL A 39 36.14 14.71 16.14
N GLY A 40 36.37 15.90 16.67
CA GLY A 40 36.51 17.12 15.87
C GLY A 40 37.92 17.27 15.31
N LEU A 41 38.00 17.68 14.04
CA LEU A 41 39.21 18.19 13.38
C LEU A 41 38.76 19.18 12.29
N GLY A 42 38.97 20.49 12.55
CA GLY A 42 39.20 21.54 11.54
C GLY A 42 38.06 21.96 10.60
N ASP A 43 37.97 23.27 10.36
CA ASP A 43 36.97 23.93 9.52
C ASP A 43 37.27 23.78 8.02
N ALA A 44 36.48 22.94 7.34
CA ALA A 44 36.00 23.00 5.94
C ALA A 44 35.88 21.58 5.36
N ASP A 45 34.69 21.28 4.82
CA ASP A 45 34.26 20.02 4.20
C ASP A 45 34.08 18.79 5.11
N ARG A 46 32.80 18.51 5.43
CA ARG A 46 32.34 17.18 5.90
C ARG A 46 31.86 16.35 4.72
N LEU A 47 32.77 15.60 4.09
CA LEU A 47 32.42 14.46 3.25
C LEU A 47 32.16 13.24 4.15
N ALA A 48 30.91 12.78 4.23
CA ALA A 48 30.57 11.52 4.87
C ALA A 48 30.84 10.37 3.89
N ILE A 49 31.98 9.68 4.03
CA ILE A 49 32.20 8.39 3.38
C ILE A 49 31.62 7.30 4.29
N LEU A 50 30.46 6.77 3.92
CA LEU A 50 29.93 5.54 4.52
C LEU A 50 30.71 4.35 3.96
N GLN A 51 31.82 3.99 4.61
CA GLN A 51 32.50 2.74 4.34
C GLN A 51 31.73 1.61 5.04
N GLY A 52 30.99 0.81 4.27
CA GLY A 52 30.25 -0.34 4.80
C GLY A 52 31.18 -1.37 5.46
N CYS A 53 30.74 -1.95 6.57
CA CYS A 53 31.45 -3.05 7.22
C CYS A 53 31.54 -4.26 6.28
N PRO A 54 32.67 -5.02 6.28
CA PRO A 54 32.76 -6.29 5.58
C PRO A 54 31.63 -7.23 6.04
N GLY A 55 30.95 -7.88 5.09
CA GLY A 55 29.88 -8.83 5.39
C GLY A 55 30.38 -9.99 6.25
N ILE A 56 29.61 -10.33 7.27
CA ILE A 56 29.87 -11.47 8.17
C ILE A 56 29.82 -12.75 7.32
N PRO A 57 30.80 -13.67 7.41
CA PRO A 57 30.71 -14.96 6.72
C PRO A 57 29.43 -15.70 7.10
N GLY A 58 28.74 -16.25 6.09
CA GLY A 58 27.46 -16.93 6.31
C GLY A 58 27.62 -18.12 7.25
N ALA A 59 26.67 -18.27 8.18
CA ALA A 59 26.63 -19.42 9.09
C ALA A 59 26.54 -20.73 8.29
N SER A 60 27.28 -21.76 8.73
CA SER A 60 27.16 -23.10 8.18
C SER A 60 25.72 -23.60 8.31
N GLY A 61 25.16 -24.16 7.23
CA GLY A 61 23.78 -24.62 7.22
C GLY A 61 23.53 -25.74 8.25
N PRO A 62 22.32 -25.82 8.83
CA PRO A 62 21.97 -26.89 9.74
C PRO A 62 22.06 -28.25 9.05
N LYS A 63 22.56 -29.27 9.76
CA LYS A 63 22.55 -30.65 9.28
C LYS A 63 21.09 -31.12 9.15
N GLY A 64 20.74 -31.71 8.01
CA GLY A 64 19.38 -32.17 7.75
C GLY A 64 18.89 -33.20 8.77
N GLU A 65 17.61 -33.13 9.11
CA GLU A 65 16.96 -34.09 10.01
C GLU A 65 16.91 -35.50 9.38
N PRO A 66 17.02 -36.58 10.17
CA PRO A 66 16.76 -37.93 9.68
C PRO A 66 15.32 -38.05 9.13
N GLY A 67 15.16 -38.79 8.03
CA GLY A 67 13.83 -39.03 7.45
C GLY A 67 12.90 -39.77 8.40
N LEU A 68 11.61 -39.41 8.36
CA LEU A 68 10.57 -40.08 9.15
C LEU A 68 10.41 -41.55 8.72
N PRO A 69 10.18 -42.49 9.65
CA PRO A 69 9.83 -43.86 9.31
C PRO A 69 8.57 -43.93 8.44
N GLY A 70 8.55 -44.83 7.46
CA GLY A 70 7.38 -45.03 6.59
C GLY A 70 6.14 -45.47 7.37
N ARG A 71 4.97 -44.95 6.98
CA ARG A 71 3.68 -45.36 7.55
C ARG A 71 3.37 -46.82 7.18
N LYS A 72 2.95 -47.62 8.17
CA LYS A 72 2.42 -48.98 7.95
C LYS A 72 1.10 -48.88 7.16
N GLY A 73 0.87 -49.77 6.20
CA GLY A 73 -0.30 -49.75 5.32
C GLY A 73 -1.64 -49.90 6.05
N GLU A 74 -2.68 -49.30 5.47
CA GLU A 74 -4.05 -49.27 6.00
C GLU A 74 -4.71 -50.66 5.92
N MET A 75 -5.50 -50.99 6.94
CA MET A 75 -6.33 -52.20 7.00
C MET A 75 -7.59 -52.00 6.16
N GLY A 76 -7.98 -52.99 5.34
CA GLY A 76 -9.06 -52.86 4.37
C GLY A 76 -10.47 -52.67 4.96
N ASP A 77 -11.35 -52.07 4.16
CA ASP A 77 -12.69 -51.64 4.57
C ASP A 77 -13.60 -52.78 5.03
N GLN A 78 -14.35 -52.53 6.12
CA GLN A 78 -15.38 -53.43 6.61
C GLN A 78 -16.70 -53.24 5.81
N GLY A 79 -17.37 -54.35 5.48
CA GLY A 79 -18.53 -54.40 4.56
C GLY A 79 -19.82 -53.68 5.00
N PHE A 80 -20.70 -53.43 4.04
CA PHE A 80 -21.84 -52.51 4.12
C PHE A 80 -22.98 -52.90 5.09
N PRO A 81 -23.73 -51.92 5.64
CA PRO A 81 -24.79 -52.13 6.64
C PRO A 81 -26.10 -52.75 6.09
N GLY A 82 -26.86 -53.42 6.96
CA GLY A 82 -28.19 -53.96 6.67
C GLY A 82 -29.30 -52.89 6.58
N LYS A 83 -30.34 -53.19 5.78
CA LYS A 83 -31.44 -52.27 5.40
C LYS A 83 -32.42 -51.96 6.54
N ALA A 84 -32.98 -50.75 6.52
CA ALA A 84 -33.88 -50.18 7.53
C ALA A 84 -35.32 -50.73 7.51
N GLY A 85 -36.00 -50.68 8.67
CA GLY A 85 -37.42 -51.01 8.83
C GLY A 85 -38.38 -49.85 8.48
N PRO A 86 -39.68 -50.14 8.24
CA PRO A 86 -40.63 -49.16 7.72
C PRO A 86 -41.20 -48.17 8.78
N PRO A 87 -41.76 -47.03 8.35
CA PRO A 87 -42.09 -45.89 9.20
C PRO A 87 -43.47 -45.97 9.89
N GLY A 88 -43.62 -45.34 11.06
CA GLY A 88 -44.88 -45.19 11.80
C GLY A 88 -45.40 -43.73 11.84
N ALA A 89 -46.73 -43.59 12.00
CA ALA A 89 -47.56 -42.49 11.48
C ALA A 89 -47.57 -41.13 12.21
N LYS A 90 -48.08 -40.13 11.47
CA LYS A 90 -48.16 -38.68 11.76
C LYS A 90 -49.31 -38.30 12.73
N GLY A 91 -49.11 -37.25 13.54
CA GLY A 91 -50.16 -36.53 14.29
C GLY A 91 -49.97 -35.00 14.21
N ASN A 92 -51.05 -34.23 14.27
CA ASN A 92 -51.18 -32.86 13.72
C ASN A 92 -51.22 -31.73 14.80
N ALA A 93 -50.70 -30.53 14.42
CA ALA A 93 -50.97 -29.12 14.84
C ALA A 93 -51.10 -28.76 16.35
N ALA A 94 -50.70 -27.61 16.89
CA ALA A 94 -50.53 -26.26 16.35
C ALA A 94 -49.51 -25.42 17.18
N ILE A 95 -49.20 -24.26 16.60
CA ILE A 95 -48.33 -23.13 16.95
C ILE A 95 -48.58 -22.45 18.32
N ASP A 96 -47.50 -22.00 18.98
CA ASP A 96 -47.26 -20.60 19.39
C ASP A 96 -45.99 -20.45 20.27
N GLY A 97 -45.16 -19.45 19.94
CA GLY A 97 -44.22 -18.81 20.88
C GLY A 97 -42.78 -19.33 20.97
N VAL A 98 -42.02 -19.39 19.88
CA VAL A 98 -40.56 -19.56 19.93
C VAL A 98 -39.90 -18.28 20.45
N VAL A 99 -39.33 -18.34 21.65
CA VAL A 99 -38.34 -17.38 22.13
C VAL A 99 -37.09 -17.50 21.25
N CYS A 100 -36.69 -16.43 20.60
CA CYS A 100 -35.42 -16.38 19.86
C CYS A 100 -34.27 -16.67 20.83
N PRO A 101 -33.34 -17.60 20.53
CA PRO A 101 -32.12 -17.70 21.32
C PRO A 101 -31.38 -16.37 21.20
N THR A 102 -31.11 -15.74 22.34
CA THR A 102 -30.25 -14.56 22.44
C THR A 102 -28.97 -14.84 21.66
N GLY A 103 -28.71 -14.03 20.63
CA GLY A 103 -27.51 -14.15 19.82
C GLY A 103 -26.29 -14.18 20.74
N THR A 104 -25.41 -15.16 20.53
CA THR A 104 -24.10 -15.15 21.17
C THR A 104 -23.49 -13.79 20.91
N LYS A 105 -23.17 -13.05 21.97
CA LYS A 105 -22.42 -11.80 21.90
C LYS A 105 -21.30 -12.03 20.90
N GLY A 106 -21.31 -11.29 19.79
CA GLY A 106 -20.26 -11.39 18.78
C GLY A 106 -18.93 -11.32 19.51
N GLU A 107 -18.02 -12.23 19.19
CA GLU A 107 -16.64 -12.11 19.65
C GLU A 107 -16.23 -10.66 19.40
N PRO A 108 -15.62 -9.96 20.39
CA PRO A 108 -15.05 -8.66 20.12
C PRO A 108 -14.19 -8.83 18.88
N GLY A 109 -14.53 -8.12 17.81
CA GLY A 109 -13.70 -8.10 16.64
C GLY A 109 -12.28 -7.89 17.13
N PHE A 110 -11.35 -8.72 16.63
CA PHE A 110 -9.94 -8.44 16.78
C PHE A 110 -9.77 -6.95 16.50
N PRO A 111 -9.06 -6.15 17.31
CA PRO A 111 -8.79 -4.76 16.95
C PRO A 111 -8.01 -4.85 15.66
N GLU A 112 -8.73 -4.70 14.56
CA GLU A 112 -8.16 -4.52 13.26
C GLU A 112 -7.30 -3.29 13.46
N ILE A 113 -5.99 -3.48 13.39
CA ILE A 113 -5.05 -2.38 13.25
C ILE A 113 -5.36 -1.83 11.85
N TRP A 114 -6.47 -1.11 11.72
CA TRP A 114 -6.84 -0.39 10.52
C TRP A 114 -5.92 0.78 10.48
N GLU A 115 -4.83 0.63 9.76
CA GLU A 115 -4.01 1.77 9.41
C GLU A 115 -4.88 2.80 8.68
N PRO A 116 -4.76 4.09 9.00
CA PRO A 116 -5.68 5.10 8.48
C PRO A 116 -5.58 5.19 6.95
N GLY A 117 -6.72 5.09 6.27
CA GLY A 117 -6.81 5.06 4.81
C GLY A 117 -6.72 6.43 4.15
N ASN A 118 -6.93 7.52 4.90
CA ASN A 118 -6.94 8.90 4.42
C ASN A 118 -6.64 9.90 5.54
N CYS A 119 -6.51 11.19 5.19
CA CYS A 119 -6.23 12.27 6.15
C CYS A 119 -7.40 12.53 7.11
N GLN A 120 -8.65 12.27 6.71
CA GLN A 120 -9.82 12.39 7.59
C GLN A 120 -9.76 11.39 8.75
N GLU A 121 -9.37 10.15 8.48
CA GLU A 121 -9.19 9.12 9.50
C GLU A 121 -8.01 9.40 10.42
N LEU A 122 -6.91 9.94 9.88
CA LEU A 122 -5.78 10.44 10.69
C LEU A 122 -6.24 11.52 11.67
N LEU A 123 -7.04 12.49 11.19
CA LEU A 123 -7.60 13.55 12.01
C LEU A 123 -8.51 13.00 13.12
N ALA A 124 -9.39 12.05 12.78
CA ALA A 124 -10.26 11.38 13.75
C ALA A 124 -9.49 10.60 14.82
N LYS A 125 -8.29 10.09 14.49
CA LYS A 125 -7.36 9.46 15.43
C LYS A 125 -6.51 10.46 16.24
N GLY A 126 -6.77 11.76 16.14
CA GLY A 126 -6.10 12.80 16.91
C GLY A 126 -4.82 13.34 16.28
N LYS A 127 -4.57 13.09 14.98
CA LYS A 127 -3.49 13.76 14.24
C LYS A 127 -3.97 15.13 13.74
N ILE A 128 -3.78 16.14 14.57
CA ILE A 128 -4.31 17.50 14.33
C ILE A 128 -3.31 18.46 13.67
N LEU A 129 -2.05 18.07 13.50
CA LEU A 129 -1.03 18.93 12.90
C LEU A 129 -0.93 18.63 11.40
N SER A 130 -0.99 19.67 10.57
CA SER A 130 -0.75 19.53 9.12
C SER A 130 0.69 19.09 8.86
N GLY A 131 0.88 18.19 7.90
CA GLY A 131 2.19 17.60 7.64
C GLY A 131 2.15 16.37 6.75
N TRP A 132 3.31 15.74 6.55
CA TRP A 132 3.43 14.50 5.80
C TRP A 132 3.07 13.30 6.67
N TYR A 133 2.18 12.46 6.16
CA TYR A 133 1.74 11.22 6.79
C TYR A 133 1.76 10.07 5.80
N THR A 134 1.91 8.86 6.32
CA THR A 134 1.68 7.64 5.54
C THR A 134 0.25 7.17 5.79
N ILE A 135 -0.50 6.95 4.71
CA ILE A 135 -1.86 6.40 4.72
C ILE A 135 -1.88 5.06 3.99
N TYR A 136 -2.91 4.25 4.25
CA TYR A 136 -3.07 2.91 3.70
C TYR A 136 -4.45 2.75 3.04
N PRO A 137 -4.71 3.39 1.87
CA PRO A 137 -6.06 3.51 1.32
C PRO A 137 -6.73 2.18 0.94
N GLN A 138 -5.95 1.12 0.76
CA GLN A 138 -6.42 -0.26 0.53
C GLN A 138 -5.79 -1.25 1.51
N GLY A 139 -5.42 -0.81 2.72
CA GLY A 139 -4.81 -1.64 3.77
C GLY A 139 -3.33 -2.00 3.56
N CYS A 140 -2.91 -2.31 2.32
CA CYS A 140 -1.53 -2.73 2.03
C CYS A 140 -0.70 -1.66 1.28
N ASN A 141 -1.35 -0.70 0.62
CA ASN A 141 -0.68 0.28 -0.23
C ASN A 141 -0.29 1.53 0.57
N ALA A 142 0.88 1.50 1.21
CA ALA A 142 1.44 2.64 1.91
C ALA A 142 1.68 3.81 0.92
N THR A 143 1.01 4.93 1.16
CA THR A 143 1.12 6.15 0.35
C THR A 143 1.45 7.31 1.25
N THR A 144 2.53 8.03 0.95
CA THR A 144 2.92 9.24 1.69
C THR A 144 2.22 10.46 1.09
N VAL A 145 1.42 11.16 1.90
CA VAL A 145 0.63 12.32 1.50
C VAL A 145 0.84 13.48 2.45
N PHE A 146 0.65 14.72 1.96
CA PHE A 146 0.57 15.88 2.83
C PHE A 146 -0.89 16.06 3.26
N CYS A 147 -1.14 16.02 4.56
CA CYS A 147 -2.45 16.28 5.14
C CYS A 147 -2.52 17.73 5.62
N ASP A 148 -3.53 18.46 5.17
CA ASP A 148 -3.97 19.69 5.82
C ASP A 148 -5.07 19.35 6.84
N MET A 149 -4.73 19.55 8.12
CA MET A 149 -5.56 19.21 9.27
C MET A 149 -6.25 20.43 9.89
N ASP A 150 -6.11 21.62 9.31
CA ASP A 150 -6.59 22.89 9.88
C ASP A 150 -7.69 23.54 9.01
N THR A 151 -7.44 23.65 7.70
CA THR A 151 -8.34 24.36 6.79
C THR A 151 -9.71 23.70 6.69
N ASP A 152 -10.80 24.47 6.87
CA ASP A 152 -12.19 24.02 6.65
C ASP A 152 -12.55 22.71 7.40
N GLY A 153 -12.04 22.56 8.63
CA GLY A 153 -12.26 21.37 9.46
C GLY A 153 -11.20 20.28 9.31
N GLY A 154 -10.23 20.45 8.41
CA GLY A 154 -9.09 19.54 8.24
C GLY A 154 -9.43 18.23 7.52
N GLY A 155 -8.45 17.33 7.47
CA GLY A 155 -8.58 16.01 6.85
C GLY A 155 -8.38 16.00 5.33
N TRP A 156 -7.79 17.07 4.79
CA TRP A 156 -7.58 17.23 3.35
C TRP A 156 -6.27 16.60 2.90
N ILE A 157 -6.30 15.87 1.79
CA ILE A 157 -5.09 15.44 1.08
C ILE A 157 -4.65 16.55 0.11
N VAL A 158 -3.48 17.12 0.32
CA VAL A 158 -2.90 18.13 -0.58
C VAL A 158 -2.06 17.43 -1.65
N PHE A 159 -2.55 17.46 -2.89
CA PHE A 159 -1.85 16.84 -4.04
C PHE A 159 -1.03 17.83 -4.88
N GLN A 160 -1.22 19.14 -4.69
CA GLN A 160 -0.45 20.20 -5.34
C GLN A 160 -0.22 21.33 -4.35
N ARG A 161 1.01 21.85 -4.30
CA ARG A 161 1.33 23.07 -3.53
C ARG A 161 2.25 24.00 -4.32
N ARG A 162 1.87 25.28 -4.40
CA ARG A 162 2.71 26.41 -4.86
C ARG A 162 2.91 27.40 -3.70
N TRP A 163 4.10 27.96 -3.58
CA TRP A 163 4.42 28.90 -2.50
C TRP A 163 5.40 29.99 -2.94
N ASP A 164 6.57 29.61 -3.44
CA ASP A 164 7.70 30.52 -3.68
C ASP A 164 8.27 30.44 -5.10
N GLY A 165 7.78 29.54 -5.94
CA GLY A 165 8.32 29.32 -7.29
C GLY A 165 9.68 28.61 -7.32
N SER A 166 10.14 28.02 -6.21
CA SER A 166 11.41 27.28 -6.12
C SER A 166 11.44 26.02 -7.01
N VAL A 167 10.29 25.48 -7.39
CA VAL A 167 10.19 24.29 -8.23
C VAL A 167 9.66 24.66 -9.61
N ASN A 168 10.34 24.19 -10.65
CA ASN A 168 9.86 24.33 -12.03
C ASN A 168 8.69 23.37 -12.30
N PHE A 169 7.53 23.91 -12.68
CA PHE A 169 6.32 23.16 -13.08
C PHE A 169 6.17 22.98 -14.60
N LEU A 170 7.00 23.63 -15.43
CA LEU A 170 7.04 23.35 -16.87
C LEU A 170 7.78 22.03 -17.10
N ARG A 171 7.02 20.93 -17.05
CA ARG A 171 7.53 19.55 -17.08
C ARG A 171 6.85 18.70 -18.15
N ASP A 172 7.47 17.58 -18.46
CA ASP A 172 6.95 16.60 -19.39
C ASP A 172 5.84 15.72 -18.77
N TRP A 173 5.20 14.92 -19.63
CA TRP A 173 4.13 13.99 -19.25
C TRP A 173 4.56 13.00 -18.16
N TYR A 174 5.78 12.45 -18.29
CA TYR A 174 6.28 11.44 -17.37
C TYR A 174 6.47 12.01 -15.96
N SER A 175 6.95 13.25 -15.85
CA SER A 175 7.07 13.97 -14.58
C SER A 175 5.70 14.16 -13.92
N TYR A 176 4.69 14.63 -14.67
CA TYR A 176 3.33 14.81 -14.13
C TYR A 176 2.67 13.49 -13.75
N LYS A 177 2.94 12.41 -14.49
CA LYS A 177 2.49 11.06 -14.15
C LYS A 177 3.03 10.60 -12.79
N ARG A 178 4.34 10.68 -12.61
CA ARG A 178 5.06 10.16 -11.43
C ARG A 178 5.05 11.09 -10.21
N GLY A 179 4.87 12.38 -10.41
CA GLY A 179 5.03 13.40 -9.40
C GLY A 179 6.44 13.98 -9.36
N PHE A 180 6.56 15.21 -8.86
CA PHE A 180 7.82 15.95 -8.74
C PHE A 180 7.73 17.05 -7.68
N GLY A 181 8.89 17.58 -7.28
CA GLY A 181 9.00 18.72 -6.38
C GLY A 181 9.70 18.36 -5.08
N ASN A 182 9.43 19.15 -4.04
CA ASN A 182 10.03 19.04 -2.73
C ASN A 182 8.94 19.03 -1.66
N GLN A 183 9.00 18.05 -0.76
CA GLN A 183 8.05 17.89 0.33
C GLN A 183 7.97 19.10 1.27
N LEU A 184 9.06 19.86 1.39
CA LEU A 184 9.12 21.04 2.26
C LEU A 184 8.60 22.32 1.61
N THR A 185 8.53 22.39 0.27
CA THR A 185 8.15 23.60 -0.46
C THR A 185 6.98 23.35 -1.42
N GLU A 186 7.27 23.13 -2.70
CA GLU A 186 6.32 23.02 -3.79
C GLU A 186 6.38 21.63 -4.41
N PHE A 187 5.22 21.06 -4.74
CA PHE A 187 5.17 19.74 -5.34
C PHE A 187 3.91 19.50 -6.16
N TRP A 188 4.01 18.48 -7.01
CA TRP A 188 2.91 17.79 -7.67
C TRP A 188 2.98 16.32 -7.29
N MET A 189 1.91 15.78 -6.69
CA MET A 189 1.88 14.41 -6.13
C MET A 189 1.99 13.31 -7.19
N GLY A 190 1.64 13.61 -8.44
CA GLY A 190 1.67 12.65 -9.54
C GLY A 190 0.29 12.14 -9.93
N ASN A 191 0.00 12.11 -11.23
CA ASN A 191 -1.32 11.75 -11.74
C ASN A 191 -1.68 10.30 -11.46
N ASP A 192 -0.71 9.38 -11.40
CA ASP A 192 -0.97 7.99 -11.00
C ASP A 192 -1.52 7.92 -9.57
N ASN A 193 -0.92 8.68 -8.66
CA ASN A 193 -1.36 8.75 -7.26
C ASN A 193 -2.72 9.44 -7.12
N ILE A 194 -2.93 10.55 -7.84
CA ILE A 194 -4.22 11.28 -7.83
C ILE A 194 -5.34 10.40 -8.41
N HIS A 195 -5.08 9.71 -9.52
CA HIS A 195 -6.02 8.75 -10.09
C HIS A 195 -6.34 7.63 -9.11
N PHE A 196 -5.31 7.01 -8.51
CA PHE A 196 -5.48 5.94 -7.53
C PHE A 196 -6.38 6.41 -6.37
N LEU A 197 -6.04 7.51 -5.70
CA LEU A 197 -6.77 8.01 -4.54
C LEU A 197 -8.22 8.40 -4.88
N THR A 198 -8.43 9.11 -6.00
CA THR A 198 -9.79 9.55 -6.41
C THR A 198 -10.65 8.44 -7.02
N SER A 199 -10.08 7.25 -7.24
CA SER A 199 -10.83 6.08 -7.70
C SER A 199 -11.47 5.28 -6.59
N LEU A 200 -11.03 5.47 -5.33
CA LEU A 200 -11.45 4.67 -4.18
C LEU A 200 -12.84 5.04 -3.66
N GLY A 201 -13.28 6.27 -3.87
CA GLY A 201 -14.54 6.78 -3.37
C GLY A 201 -14.82 8.20 -3.82
N PRO A 202 -15.95 8.78 -3.38
CA PRO A 202 -16.25 10.18 -3.64
C PRO A 202 -15.24 11.08 -2.91
N CYS A 203 -14.65 12.03 -3.64
CA CYS A 203 -13.76 13.04 -3.10
C CYS A 203 -14.31 14.42 -3.45
N GLU A 204 -14.40 15.33 -2.48
CA GLU A 204 -14.60 16.76 -2.78
C GLU A 204 -13.26 17.41 -3.16
N LEU A 205 -13.31 18.47 -3.97
CA LEU A 205 -12.13 19.27 -4.29
C LEU A 205 -12.27 20.64 -3.67
N ARG A 206 -11.19 21.08 -3.03
CA ARG A 206 -10.99 22.45 -2.57
C ARG A 206 -9.74 23.02 -3.24
N VAL A 207 -9.84 24.26 -3.73
CA VAL A 207 -8.72 25.02 -4.27
C VAL A 207 -8.55 26.25 -3.40
N ASP A 208 -7.41 26.37 -2.73
CA ASP A 208 -7.04 27.55 -1.94
C ASP A 208 -6.00 28.38 -2.71
N LEU A 209 -6.24 29.70 -2.78
CA LEU A 209 -5.43 30.67 -3.49
C LEU A 209 -5.08 31.82 -2.55
N ARG A 210 -3.89 32.39 -2.73
CA ARG A 210 -3.43 33.58 -2.02
C ARG A 210 -2.75 34.52 -3.00
N ASP A 211 -3.15 35.78 -3.00
CA ASP A 211 -2.50 36.80 -3.82
C ASP A 211 -1.27 37.42 -3.12
N PHE A 212 -0.59 38.33 -3.81
CA PHE A 212 0.59 39.01 -3.29
C PHE A 212 0.28 40.04 -2.20
N GLU A 213 -0.99 40.46 -2.09
CA GLU A 213 -1.50 41.37 -1.06
C GLU A 213 -2.02 40.62 0.16
N ASN A 214 -1.83 39.29 0.20
CA ASN A 214 -2.19 38.43 1.30
C ASN A 214 -3.70 38.15 1.44
N ASN A 215 -4.49 38.40 0.42
CA ASN A 215 -5.89 38.05 0.41
C ASN A 215 -6.06 36.56 0.08
N TYR A 216 -6.97 35.91 0.79
CA TYR A 216 -7.24 34.48 0.68
C TYR A 216 -8.52 34.24 -0.11
N TYR A 217 -8.44 33.35 -1.09
CA TYR A 217 -9.58 32.93 -1.91
C TYR A 217 -9.68 31.42 -1.93
N PHE A 218 -10.90 30.89 -2.02
CA PHE A 218 -11.11 29.46 -2.19
C PHE A 218 -12.26 29.15 -3.14
N ALA A 219 -12.29 27.92 -3.65
CA ALA A 219 -13.38 27.35 -4.43
C ALA A 219 -13.57 25.87 -4.06
N LYS A 220 -14.82 25.43 -3.87
CA LYS A 220 -15.18 24.03 -3.57
C LYS A 220 -16.02 23.41 -4.68
N TYR A 221 -15.80 22.12 -4.93
CA TYR A 221 -16.55 21.31 -5.89
C TYR A 221 -17.01 20.00 -5.24
N ALA A 222 -18.23 19.58 -5.57
CA ALA A 222 -18.93 18.46 -4.93
C ALA A 222 -18.25 17.10 -5.18
N SER A 223 -17.60 16.95 -6.34
CA SER A 223 -16.84 15.75 -6.66
C SER A 223 -15.61 16.05 -7.50
N PHE A 224 -14.59 15.23 -7.36
CA PHE A 224 -13.34 15.32 -8.09
C PHE A 224 -12.77 13.94 -8.36
N ARG A 225 -12.50 13.68 -9.63
CA ARG A 225 -11.88 12.45 -10.07
C ARG A 225 -10.97 12.69 -11.26
N VAL A 226 -9.81 12.04 -11.21
CA VAL A 226 -8.88 11.98 -12.33
C VAL A 226 -8.93 10.56 -12.89
N LEU A 227 -9.15 10.41 -14.19
CA LEU A 227 -9.20 9.10 -14.85
C LEU A 227 -7.81 8.53 -15.09
N GLY A 228 -7.74 7.30 -15.60
CA GLY A 228 -6.47 6.61 -15.81
C GLY A 228 -5.64 7.18 -16.96
N GLU A 229 -4.40 6.72 -17.10
CA GLU A 229 -3.49 7.14 -18.18
C GLU A 229 -4.05 6.85 -19.58
N SER A 230 -4.77 5.73 -19.75
CA SER A 230 -5.44 5.39 -21.02
C SER A 230 -6.45 6.45 -21.46
N GLU A 231 -7.04 7.17 -20.49
CA GLU A 231 -7.93 8.32 -20.69
C GLU A 231 -7.21 9.67 -20.53
N LYS A 232 -5.87 9.65 -20.56
CA LYS A 232 -5.01 10.83 -20.46
C LYS A 232 -5.24 11.67 -19.21
N TYR A 233 -5.55 11.02 -18.08
CA TYR A 233 -5.83 11.69 -16.80
C TYR A 233 -6.93 12.76 -16.91
N ARG A 234 -7.95 12.49 -17.74
CA ARG A 234 -9.08 13.39 -17.93
C ARG A 234 -9.75 13.70 -16.59
N LEU A 235 -10.00 14.99 -16.36
CA LEU A 235 -10.72 15.49 -15.21
C LEU A 235 -12.22 15.19 -15.33
N VAL A 236 -12.79 14.67 -14.26
CA VAL A 236 -14.23 14.59 -14.02
C VAL A 236 -14.51 15.39 -12.76
N LEU A 237 -15.22 16.50 -12.92
CA LEU A 237 -15.47 17.48 -11.86
C LEU A 237 -16.98 17.61 -11.64
N GLY A 238 -17.39 17.63 -10.37
CA GLY A 238 -18.77 17.83 -9.96
C GLY A 238 -19.16 19.30 -9.90
N ASP A 239 -20.38 19.53 -9.39
CA ASP A 239 -20.96 20.87 -9.28
C ASP A 239 -20.12 21.78 -8.37
N PHE A 240 -20.08 23.06 -8.72
CA PHE A 240 -19.48 24.10 -7.89
C PHE A 240 -20.35 24.32 -6.65
N LEU A 241 -19.74 24.23 -5.46
CA LEU A 241 -20.42 24.41 -4.19
C LEU A 241 -20.33 25.85 -3.66
N GLY A 242 -19.37 26.64 -4.14
CA GLY A 242 -19.15 28.01 -3.71
C GLY A 242 -17.69 28.30 -3.34
N GLY A 243 -17.43 29.56 -3.05
CA GLY A 243 -16.12 30.08 -2.68
C GLY A 243 -15.92 31.48 -3.22
N ASN A 244 -15.01 32.26 -2.63
CA ASN A 244 -14.74 33.64 -3.05
C ASN A 244 -13.71 33.75 -4.19
N ALA A 245 -13.16 32.63 -4.68
CA ALA A 245 -12.30 32.56 -5.86
C ALA A 245 -13.05 32.44 -7.20
N GLY A 246 -14.38 32.28 -7.16
CA GLY A 246 -15.24 32.04 -8.32
C GLY A 246 -16.66 32.55 -8.12
#